data_AF-A0A966FVY7-F1
#
_entry.id   AF-A0A966FVY7-F1
#
_cell.length_a   1.000
_cell.length_b   1.000
_cell.length_c   1.000
_cell.angle_alpha   90.00
_cell.angle_beta   90.00
_cell.angle_gamma   90.00
#
_symmetry.space_group_name_H-M   'P 1'
#
loop_
_entity.id
_entity.type
_entity.pdbx_description
1 polymer ?
#
loop_
_entity_poly.entity_id
_entity_poly.type
_entity_poly.pdbx_seq_one_letter_code
_entity_poly.pdbx_strand_id
1 'polypeptide(L)'
;AYHTVIVVGIPVLGPENRNEAIRFTKLVDALYEHHVKLFATAAAEPESLYPAGDGSFEFARTVSRLREMQSADYMARGHGTD
;
A
#
# COMPACT_ATOMS: atom_id res chain seq x y z
N ALA A 1 4.80 15.97 9.61
CA ALA A 1 4.56 14.54 9.30
C ALA A 1 3.12 14.19 9.66
N TYR A 2 2.47 13.27 8.93
CA TYR A 2 1.07 12.87 9.17
C TYR A 2 1.03 11.49 9.82
N HIS A 3 0.35 11.38 10.97
CA HIS A 3 0.20 10.11 11.69
C HIS A 3 -0.63 9.06 10.93
N THR A 4 -1.60 9.50 10.13
CA THR A 4 -2.52 8.63 9.42
C THR A 4 -2.84 9.22 8.05
N VAL A 5 -2.89 8.35 7.05
CA VAL A 5 -3.30 8.67 5.68
C VAL A 5 -4.51 7.84 5.32
N ILE A 6 -5.50 8.49 4.68
CA ILE A 6 -6.72 7.84 4.21
C ILE A 6 -6.76 7.98 2.69
N VAL A 7 -6.89 6.86 1.98
CA VAL A 7 -7.02 6.81 0.52
C VAL A 7 -8.33 6.11 0.17
N VAL A 8 -9.12 6.71 -0.71
CA VAL A 8 -10.45 6.17 -1.06
C VAL A 8 -10.52 5.88 -2.54
N GLY A 9 -11.17 4.77 -2.90
CA GLY A 9 -11.49 4.44 -4.29
C GLY A 9 -10.29 4.02 -5.12
N ILE A 10 -9.38 3.23 -4.55
CA ILE A 10 -8.26 2.66 -5.31
C ILE A 10 -8.83 1.66 -6.32
N PRO A 11 -8.70 1.89 -7.64
CA PRO A 11 -9.21 0.96 -8.64
C PRO A 11 -8.34 -0.31 -8.69
N VAL A 12 -8.83 -1.36 -9.34
CA VAL A 12 -7.95 -2.42 -9.81
C VAL A 12 -6.99 -1.80 -10.82
N LEU A 13 -5.70 -1.94 -10.57
CA LEU A 13 -4.66 -1.41 -11.42
C LEU A 13 -4.42 -2.46 -12.51
N GLY A 14 -4.90 -2.17 -13.73
CA GLY A 14 -4.63 -3.02 -14.89
C GLY A 14 -3.23 -2.76 -15.47
N PRO A 15 -2.79 -3.53 -16.47
CA PRO A 15 -1.53 -3.28 -17.18
C PRO A 15 -1.41 -1.85 -17.74
N GLU A 16 -2.54 -1.24 -18.12
CA GLU A 16 -2.66 0.15 -18.57
C GLU A 16 -2.39 1.19 -17.46
N ASN A 17 -2.50 0.78 -16.19
CA ASN A 17 -2.29 1.61 -15.02
C ASN A 17 -0.89 1.44 -14.39
N ARG A 18 0.11 1.07 -15.21
CA ARG A 18 1.49 0.84 -14.74
C ARG A 18 2.06 2.01 -13.93
N ASN A 19 1.82 3.24 -14.37
CA ASN A 19 2.33 4.43 -13.68
C ASN A 19 1.66 4.63 -12.32
N GLU A 20 0.36 4.37 -12.23
CA GLU A 20 -0.43 4.40 -11.01
C GLU A 20 0.04 3.32 -10.04
N ALA A 21 0.28 2.10 -10.52
CA ALA A 21 0.83 1.01 -9.71
C ALA A 21 2.22 1.35 -9.13
N ILE A 22 3.10 1.95 -9.93
CA ILE A 22 4.40 2.43 -9.45
C ILE A 22 4.23 3.53 -8.39
N ARG A 23 3.34 4.49 -8.62
CA ARG A 23 3.09 5.57 -7.64
C ARG A 23 2.49 5.02 -6.34
N PHE A 24 1.58 4.05 -6.44
CA PHE A 24 0.97 3.41 -5.28
C PHE A 24 2.00 2.62 -4.47
N THR A 25 2.86 1.83 -5.12
CA THR A 25 4.00 1.16 -4.46
C THR A 25 4.89 2.16 -3.73
N LYS A 26 5.29 3.26 -4.38
CA LYS A 26 6.11 4.30 -3.74
C LYS A 26 5.43 4.95 -2.53
N LEU A 27 4.12 5.17 -2.62
CA LEU A 27 3.33 5.69 -1.50
C LEU A 27 3.35 4.71 -0.33
N VAL A 28 3.00 3.44 -0.57
CA VAL A 28 3.00 2.40 0.47
C VAL A 28 4.37 2.27 1.12
N ASP A 29 5.45 2.29 0.33
CA ASP A 29 6.82 2.20 0.85
C ASP A 29 7.15 3.36 1.79
N ALA A 30 6.86 4.60 1.39
CA ALA A 30 7.10 5.77 2.24
C ALA A 30 6.26 5.75 3.53
N LEU A 31 4.99 5.33 3.44
CA LEU A 31 4.13 5.20 4.62
C LEU A 31 4.63 4.10 5.55
N TYR A 32 5.06 2.98 4.97
CA TYR A 32 5.56 1.84 5.69
C TYR A 32 6.83 2.17 6.49
N GLU A 33 7.80 2.83 5.83
CA GLU A 33 9.08 3.26 6.43
C GLU A 33 8.92 4.23 7.60
N HIS A 34 7.89 5.08 7.57
CA HIS A 34 7.61 6.05 8.63
C HIS A 34 6.57 5.58 9.65
N HIS A 35 6.17 4.31 9.60
CA HIS A 35 5.13 3.75 10.48
C HIS A 35 3.81 4.54 10.45
N VAL A 36 3.42 5.01 9.26
CA VAL A 36 2.17 5.75 9.04
C VAL A 36 1.02 4.77 8.92
N LYS A 37 -0.07 5.05 9.63
CA LYS A 37 -1.29 4.24 9.53
C LYS A 37 -2.01 4.55 8.23
N LEU A 38 -2.25 3.53 7.41
CA LEU A 38 -2.98 3.67 6.15
C LEU A 38 -4.37 3.05 6.30
N PHE A 39 -5.40 3.84 6.05
CA PHE A 39 -6.75 3.33 5.82
C PHE A 39 -7.07 3.50 4.34
N ALA A 40 -7.40 2.40 3.67
CA ALA A 40 -7.64 2.40 2.24
C ALA A 40 -8.95 1.69 1.90
N THR A 41 -9.69 2.22 0.92
CA THR A 41 -10.72 1.47 0.22
C THR A 41 -10.25 1.17 -1.19
N ALA A 42 -10.39 -0.07 -1.61
CA ALA A 42 -9.94 -0.55 -2.91
C ALA A 42 -11.00 -1.41 -3.57
N ALA A 43 -11.01 -1.42 -4.90
CA ALA A 43 -11.93 -2.21 -5.71
C ALA A 43 -11.64 -3.73 -5.65
N ALA A 44 -10.49 -4.12 -5.12
CA ALA A 44 -10.10 -5.52 -4.88
C ALA A 44 -9.18 -5.63 -3.66
N GLU A 45 -9.03 -6.85 -3.15
CA GLU A 45 -8.03 -7.18 -2.12
C GLU A 45 -6.60 -6.93 -2.62
N PRO A 46 -5.62 -6.69 -1.73
CA PRO A 46 -4.25 -6.35 -2.10
C PRO A 46 -3.62 -7.27 -3.16
N GLU A 47 -3.82 -8.59 -3.04
CA GLU A 47 -3.27 -9.61 -3.95
C GLU A 47 -3.85 -9.52 -5.36
N SER A 48 -5.06 -8.99 -5.49
CA SER A 48 -5.80 -8.85 -6.74
C SER A 48 -5.79 -7.40 -7.26
N LEU A 49 -5.09 -6.48 -6.60
CA LEU A 49 -5.10 -5.06 -6.94
C LEU A 49 -4.22 -4.74 -8.14
N TYR A 50 -3.20 -5.55 -8.42
CA TYR A 50 -2.37 -5.47 -9.64
C TYR A 50 -2.03 -6.90 -10.13
N PRO A 51 -2.99 -7.60 -10.74
CA PRO A 51 -2.90 -9.04 -10.97
C PRO A 51 -1.94 -9.44 -12.11
N ALA A 52 -1.67 -8.52 -13.05
CA ALA A 52 -0.81 -8.78 -14.20
C ALA A 52 -0.20 -7.48 -14.76
N GLY A 53 0.95 -7.60 -15.41
CA GLY A 53 1.67 -6.49 -16.05
C GLY A 53 3.13 -6.37 -15.60
N ASP A 54 3.87 -5.50 -16.27
CA ASP A 54 5.25 -5.16 -15.89
C ASP A 54 5.24 -4.55 -14.48
N GLY A 55 6.05 -5.10 -13.57
CA GLY A 55 6.08 -4.65 -12.17
C GLY A 55 5.21 -5.46 -11.20
N SER A 56 4.51 -6.49 -11.68
CA SER A 56 3.61 -7.31 -10.83
C SER A 56 4.36 -8.08 -9.75
N PHE A 57 5.58 -8.52 -10.04
CA PHE A 57 6.45 -9.15 -9.04
C PHE A 57 6.89 -8.16 -7.96
N GLU A 58 7.24 -6.94 -8.34
CA GLU A 58 7.59 -5.87 -7.41
C GLU A 58 6.39 -5.44 -6.57
N PHE A 59 5.18 -5.47 -7.14
CA PHE A 59 3.93 -5.21 -6.44
C PHE A 59 3.61 -6.25 -5.37
N ALA A 60 4.10 -7.50 -5.51
CA ALA A 60 3.94 -8.50 -4.46
C ALA A 60 4.59 -8.06 -3.12
N ARG A 61 5.66 -7.25 -3.16
CA ARG A 61 6.23 -6.66 -1.94
C ARG A 61 5.31 -5.61 -1.33
N THR A 62 4.65 -4.81 -2.17
CA THR A 62 3.60 -3.87 -1.75
C THR A 62 2.47 -4.60 -1.04
N VAL A 63 2.04 -5.75 -1.57
CA VAL A 63 1.01 -6.61 -0.96
C VAL A 63 1.42 -7.09 0.42
N SER A 64 2.64 -7.61 0.56
CA SER A 64 3.15 -8.04 1.87
C SER A 64 3.18 -6.91 2.90
N ARG A 65 3.60 -5.71 2.49
CA ARG A 65 3.58 -4.51 3.36
C ARG A 65 2.16 -4.14 3.77
N LEU A 66 1.23 -4.10 2.81
CA LEU A 66 -0.18 -3.81 3.10
C LEU A 66 -0.77 -4.81 4.10
N ARG A 67 -0.44 -6.10 4.00
CA ARG A 67 -0.84 -7.11 4.99
C ARG A 67 -0.23 -6.84 6.37
N GLU A 68 1.07 -6.54 6.43
CA GLU A 68 1.71 -6.22 7.71
C GLU A 68 1.08 -4.97 8.34
N MET A 69 0.78 -3.93 7.55
CA MET A 69 0.14 -2.70 8.01
C MET A 69 -1.27 -2.92 8.58
N GLN A 70 -1.94 -4.03 8.24
CA GLN A 70 -3.23 -4.42 8.82
C GLN A 70 -3.09 -5.17 10.16
N SER A 71 -1.89 -5.61 10.52
CA SER A 71 -1.68 -6.37 11.76
C SER A 71 -1.85 -5.48 13.00
N ALA A 72 -2.32 -6.10 14.09
CA ALA A 72 -2.41 -5.42 15.39
C ALA A 72 -1.04 -4.90 15.85
N ASP A 73 0.01 -5.68 15.60
CA ASP A 73 1.39 -5.32 15.94
C ASP A 73 1.82 -4.03 15.24
N TYR A 74 1.56 -3.91 13.93
CA TYR A 74 1.88 -2.68 13.20
C TYR A 74 1.05 -1.50 13.70
N MET A 75 -0.25 -1.70 13.95
CA MET A 75 -1.14 -0.65 14.44
C MET A 75 -0.79 -0.15 15.85
N ALA A 76 -0.15 -1.00 16.65
CA ALA A 76 0.38 -0.68 17.97
C ALA A 76 1.73 0.06 17.93
N ARG A 77 2.45 0.08 16.79
CA ARG A 77 3.68 0.86 16.65
C ARG A 77 3.37 2.36 16.70
N GLY A 78 4.25 3.11 17.37
CA GLY A 78 4.20 4.58 17.37
C GLY A 78 4.57 5.14 16.00
N HIS A 79 3.82 6.13 15.54
CA HIS A 79 4.16 6.85 14.30
C HIS A 79 5.38 7.75 14.53
N GLY A 80 6.43 7.58 13.71
CA GLY A 80 7.59 8.47 13.72
C GLY A 80 8.34 8.54 15.05
N THR A 81 8.41 7.44 15.80
CA THR A 81 9.33 7.34 16.94
C THR A 81 10.72 7.08 16.41
N ASP A 82 11.52 8.15 16.29
CA ASP A 82 12.96 8.05 16.56
C ASP A 82 13.21 7.40 17.92
#